data_AF-A0A077KKG7-F1
#
_entry.id   AF-A0A077KKG7-F1
#
_cell.length_a   1.000
_cell.length_b   1.000
_cell.length_c   1.000
_cell.angle_alpha   90.00
_cell.angle_beta   90.00
_cell.angle_gamma   90.00
#
_symmetry.space_group_name_H-M   'P 1'
#
loop_
_entity.id
_entity.type
_entity.pdbx_description
1 polymer ?
#
loop_
_entity_poly.entity_id
_entity_poly.type
_entity_poly.pdbx_seq_one_letter_code
_entity_poly.pdbx_strand_id
1 'polypeptide(L)'
;MELLENYNKALDAIYEHVGFTEYWVVYPINDNTQYYWNIYGDEVSYAESIEELESGDGNCYSGSIYRQRFYKKHVYEGKELTLVFLDTHTDGMKYFAIFDNSKRQNESD
;
A
#
# COMPACT_ATOMS: atom_id res chain seq x y z
N MET A 1 -11.29 26.18 -6.34
CA MET A 1 -12.08 24.93 -6.51
C MET A 1 -11.66 24.02 -5.36
N GLU A 2 -12.20 24.31 -4.17
CA GLU A 2 -11.61 23.94 -2.88
C GLU A 2 -11.44 22.43 -2.68
N LEU A 3 -12.37 21.62 -3.19
CA LEU A 3 -12.31 20.16 -3.04
C LEU A 3 -11.04 19.55 -3.67
N LEU A 4 -10.69 19.97 -4.90
CA LEU A 4 -9.51 19.46 -5.58
C LEU A 4 -8.21 20.00 -4.99
N GLU A 5 -8.23 21.24 -4.48
CA GLU A 5 -7.10 21.80 -3.75
C GLU A 5 -6.83 21.03 -2.44
N ASN A 6 -7.89 20.66 -1.71
CA ASN A 6 -7.78 19.88 -0.48
C ASN A 6 -7.31 18.45 -0.76
N TYR A 7 -7.81 17.82 -1.83
CA TYR A 7 -7.35 16.51 -2.27
C TYR A 7 -5.84 16.52 -2.60
N ASN A 8 -5.38 17.47 -3.41
CA ASN A 8 -3.96 17.56 -3.78
C ASN A 8 -3.06 17.82 -2.56
N LYS A 9 -3.49 18.69 -1.63
CA LYS A 9 -2.75 18.92 -0.38
C LYS A 9 -2.65 17.66 0.48
N ALA A 10 -3.72 16.88 0.57
CA ALA A 10 -3.70 15.61 1.30
C ALA A 10 -2.78 14.59 0.61
N LEU A 11 -2.81 14.53 -0.72
CA LEU A 11 -1.94 13.67 -1.51
C LEU A 11 -0.46 14.00 -1.28
N ASP A 12 -0.10 15.28 -1.36
CA ASP A 12 1.26 15.76 -1.11
C ASP A 12 1.73 15.42 0.31
N ALA A 13 0.86 15.60 1.31
CA ALA A 13 1.17 15.27 2.70
C ALA A 13 1.42 13.76 2.91
N ILE A 14 0.65 12.89 2.25
CA ILE A 14 0.86 11.44 2.28
C ILE A 14 2.20 11.09 1.65
N TYR A 15 2.50 11.65 0.48
CA TYR A 15 3.73 11.40 -0.26
C TYR A 15 4.97 11.89 0.52
N GLU A 16 4.90 13.06 1.13
CA GLU A 16 5.95 13.58 2.01
C GLU A 16 6.18 12.64 3.21
N HIS A 17 5.11 12.17 3.85
CA HIS A 17 5.19 11.30 5.03
C HIS A 17 5.87 9.96 4.75
N VAL A 18 5.62 9.35 3.59
CA VAL A 18 6.25 8.09 3.18
C VAL A 18 7.55 8.27 2.39
N GLY A 19 7.94 9.52 2.11
CA GLY A 19 9.12 9.83 1.29
C GLY A 19 8.99 9.38 -0.16
N PHE A 20 7.76 9.41 -0.70
CA PHE A 20 7.47 9.12 -2.10
C PHE A 20 7.50 10.40 -2.94
N THR A 21 7.94 10.30 -4.19
CA THR A 21 7.84 11.37 -5.17
C THR A 21 7.27 10.77 -6.45
N GLU A 22 6.07 11.21 -6.80
CA GLU A 22 5.40 10.76 -8.00
C GLU A 22 6.18 11.17 -9.25
N TYR A 23 6.20 10.29 -10.25
CA TYR A 23 6.85 10.53 -11.53
C TYR A 23 5.79 10.76 -12.62
N TRP A 24 6.11 10.56 -13.90
CA TRP A 24 5.15 10.83 -14.98
C TRP A 24 3.93 9.90 -15.00
N VAL A 25 3.99 8.73 -14.34
CA VAL A 25 2.85 7.81 -14.22
C VAL A 25 2.17 8.01 -12.87
N VAL A 26 0.89 8.38 -12.95
CA VAL A 26 0.01 8.60 -11.81
C VAL A 26 -0.84 7.36 -11.58
N TYR A 27 -0.96 6.94 -10.32
CA TYR A 27 -1.82 5.83 -9.90
C TYR A 27 -2.77 6.30 -8.79
N PRO A 28 -3.98 5.74 -8.71
CA PRO A 28 -4.88 6.05 -7.60
C PRO A 28 -4.28 5.52 -6.28
N ILE A 29 -4.63 6.19 -5.19
CA ILE A 29 -4.39 5.70 -3.82
C ILE A 29 -5.57 4.80 -3.41
N ASN A 30 -5.27 3.72 -2.71
CA ASN A 30 -6.24 2.97 -1.95
C ASN A 30 -5.89 3.01 -0.45
N ASP A 31 -6.85 3.38 0.38
CA ASP A 31 -6.70 3.41 1.83
C ASP A 31 -6.92 2.00 2.40
N ASN A 32 -5.83 1.39 2.84
CA ASN A 32 -5.80 0.07 3.43
C ASN A 32 -5.43 0.14 4.93
N THR A 33 -5.51 1.32 5.55
CA THR A 33 -5.11 1.51 6.96
C THR A 33 -5.96 0.72 7.95
N GLN A 34 -7.17 0.28 7.55
CA GLN A 34 -7.98 -0.64 8.36
C GLN A 34 -7.35 -2.04 8.50
N TYR A 35 -6.58 -2.52 7.53
CA TYR A 35 -6.16 -3.91 7.44
C TYR A 35 -4.88 -4.22 8.24
N TYR A 36 -4.82 -5.42 8.81
CA TYR A 36 -3.57 -6.07 9.15
C TYR A 36 -2.89 -6.54 7.88
N TRP A 37 -1.57 -6.43 7.82
CA TRP A 37 -0.85 -6.68 6.57
C TRP A 37 0.56 -7.20 6.81
N ASN A 38 1.12 -7.87 5.81
CA ASN A 38 2.50 -8.32 5.80
C ASN A 38 3.07 -8.31 4.38
N ILE A 39 4.38 -8.48 4.28
CA ILE A 39 5.10 -8.65 3.02
C ILE A 39 5.92 -9.93 3.12
N TYR A 40 5.71 -10.86 2.20
CA TYR A 40 6.51 -12.07 2.04
C TYR A 40 7.13 -12.08 0.65
N GLY A 41 8.44 -11.87 0.58
CA GLY A 41 9.15 -11.76 -0.70
C GLY A 41 8.64 -10.57 -1.54
N ASP A 42 7.93 -10.88 -2.62
CA ASP A 42 7.35 -9.91 -3.56
C ASP A 42 5.82 -9.79 -3.46
N GLU A 43 5.21 -10.43 -2.46
CA GLU A 43 3.77 -10.41 -2.25
C GLU A 43 3.40 -9.64 -0.99
N VAL A 44 2.26 -8.98 -1.04
CA VAL A 44 1.63 -8.26 0.06
C VAL A 44 0.31 -8.96 0.33
N SER A 45 0.09 -9.39 1.56
CA SER A 45 -1.20 -9.94 2.01
C SER A 45 -1.78 -9.04 3.08
N TYR A 46 -3.10 -8.90 3.09
CA TYR A 46 -3.80 -8.03 4.03
C TYR A 46 -5.25 -8.47 4.28
N ALA A 47 -5.71 -8.33 5.52
CA ALA A 47 -7.04 -8.77 5.98
C ALA A 47 -7.56 -7.92 7.15
N GLU A 48 -8.85 -8.03 7.48
CA GLU A 48 -9.48 -7.26 8.58
C GLU A 48 -9.06 -7.75 9.97
N SER A 49 -8.62 -9.00 10.08
CA SER A 49 -8.15 -9.62 11.31
C SER A 49 -6.82 -10.34 11.13
N ILE A 50 -6.06 -10.50 12.21
CA ILE A 50 -4.82 -11.28 12.23
C ILE A 50 -5.12 -12.76 11.87
N GLU A 51 -6.23 -13.30 12.36
CA GLU A 51 -6.64 -14.69 12.11
C GLU A 51 -6.87 -14.98 10.61
N GLU A 52 -7.55 -14.07 9.89
CA GLU A 52 -7.72 -14.18 8.44
C GLU A 52 -6.40 -14.01 7.69
N LEU A 53 -5.53 -13.10 8.16
CA LEU A 53 -4.21 -12.90 7.57
C LEU A 53 -3.31 -14.12 7.72
N GLU A 54 -3.32 -14.78 8.88
CA GLU A 54 -2.51 -15.96 9.18
C GLU A 54 -3.03 -17.22 8.50
N SER A 55 -4.36 -17.41 8.44
CA SER A 55 -4.97 -18.57 7.78
C SER A 55 -4.93 -18.47 6.26
N GLY A 56 -4.93 -17.25 5.71
CA GLY A 56 -5.06 -17.01 4.27
C GLY A 56 -6.45 -17.32 3.71
N ASP A 57 -7.43 -17.61 4.59
CA ASP A 57 -8.81 -17.93 4.24
C ASP A 57 -9.73 -16.74 4.55
N GLY A 58 -10.93 -16.74 3.97
CA GLY A 58 -11.94 -15.70 4.23
C GLY A 58 -11.64 -14.38 3.49
N ASN A 59 -11.68 -13.25 4.20
CA ASN A 59 -11.44 -11.92 3.63
C ASN A 59 -9.95 -11.54 3.63
N CYS A 60 -9.09 -12.47 3.22
CA CYS A 60 -7.68 -12.23 2.99
C CYS A 60 -7.44 -11.87 1.53
N TYR A 61 -6.86 -10.70 1.30
CA TYR A 61 -6.52 -10.19 -0.02
C TYR A 61 -5.01 -10.22 -0.21
N SER A 62 -4.56 -10.37 -1.46
CA SER A 62 -3.15 -10.30 -1.79
C SER A 62 -2.89 -9.64 -3.14
N GLY A 63 -1.65 -9.21 -3.34
CA GLY A 63 -1.15 -8.70 -4.60
C GLY A 63 0.36 -8.68 -4.61
N SER A 64 0.95 -8.58 -5.80
CA SER A 64 2.40 -8.47 -5.94
C SER A 64 2.86 -7.02 -5.89
N ILE A 65 4.06 -6.80 -5.35
CA ILE A 65 4.76 -5.51 -5.44
C ILE A 65 5.05 -5.21 -6.92
N TYR A 66 4.42 -4.17 -7.44
CA TYR A 66 4.53 -3.79 -8.84
C TYR A 66 5.85 -3.06 -9.12
N ARG A 67 6.84 -3.82 -9.55
CA ARG A 67 8.19 -3.31 -9.85
C ARG A 67 8.23 -2.66 -11.24
N GLN A 68 8.40 -1.34 -11.27
CA GLN A 68 8.56 -0.55 -12.50
C GLN A 68 9.89 0.20 -12.55
N ARG A 69 10.46 0.31 -13.75
CA ARG A 69 11.80 0.89 -14.00
C ARG A 69 11.97 2.36 -13.60
N PHE A 70 10.87 3.09 -13.46
CA PHE A 70 10.90 4.53 -13.18
C PHE A 70 10.92 4.86 -11.69
N TYR A 71 10.51 3.93 -10.81
CA TYR A 71 10.63 4.10 -9.37
C TYR A 71 11.81 3.28 -8.83
N LYS A 72 12.64 3.90 -7.98
CA LYS A 72 13.81 3.27 -7.37
C LYS A 72 13.46 2.28 -6.27
N LYS A 73 12.29 2.47 -5.64
CA LYS A 73 11.71 1.62 -4.60
C LYS A 73 10.25 1.39 -4.97
N HIS A 74 9.65 0.34 -4.42
CA HIS A 74 8.24 0.00 -4.64
C HIS A 74 7.50 -0.23 -3.32
N VAL A 75 8.25 -0.12 -2.21
CA VAL A 75 7.78 -0.04 -0.83
C VAL A 75 8.44 1.19 -0.23
N TYR A 76 7.62 2.11 0.27
CA TYR A 76 8.02 3.39 0.85
C TYR A 76 7.53 3.43 2.30
N GLU A 77 8.44 3.11 3.21
CA GLU A 77 8.14 3.06 4.64
C GLU A 77 8.34 4.44 5.27
N GLY A 78 7.23 5.11 5.57
CA GLY A 78 7.20 6.32 6.38
C GLY A 78 7.20 6.00 7.88
N LYS A 79 7.05 7.04 8.70
CA LYS A 79 7.04 6.87 10.16
C LYS A 79 5.83 6.07 10.64
N GLU A 80 4.64 6.40 10.14
CA GLU A 80 3.36 5.82 10.59
C GLU A 80 2.66 5.02 9.51
N LEU A 81 2.95 5.34 8.24
CA LEU A 81 2.31 4.70 7.09
C LEU A 81 3.37 4.09 6.19
N THR A 82 3.00 3.03 5.49
CA THR A 82 3.77 2.48 4.37
C THR A 82 2.96 2.56 3.10
N LEU A 83 3.56 3.07 2.03
CA LEU A 83 3.01 3.01 0.68
C LEU A 83 3.64 1.82 -0.06
N VAL A 84 2.79 0.92 -0.55
CA VAL A 84 3.20 -0.18 -1.42
C VAL A 84 2.58 -0.01 -2.79
N PHE A 85 3.39 -0.09 -3.83
CA PHE A 85 2.86 -0.11 -5.19
C PHE A 85 2.37 -1.52 -5.51
N LEU A 86 1.04 -1.70 -5.58
CA LEU A 86 0.40 -3.00 -5.62
C LEU A 86 -0.18 -3.31 -7.01
N ASP A 87 0.04 -4.53 -7.48
CA ASP A 87 -0.66 -5.13 -8.62
C ASP A 87 -1.46 -6.32 -8.10
N THR A 88 -2.79 -6.20 -8.13
CA THR A 88 -3.69 -7.25 -7.63
C THR A 88 -3.93 -8.36 -8.65
N HIS A 89 -3.37 -8.23 -9.86
CA HIS A 89 -3.61 -9.14 -11.00
C HIS A 89 -5.09 -9.30 -11.37
N THR A 90 -5.93 -8.38 -10.91
CA THR A 90 -7.39 -8.40 -11.12
C THR A 90 -7.75 -7.20 -11.99
N ASP A 91 -8.35 -7.45 -13.15
CA ASP A 91 -8.86 -6.42 -14.08
C ASP A 91 -7.84 -5.33 -14.49
N GLY A 92 -6.55 -5.66 -14.43
CA GLY A 92 -5.44 -4.74 -14.74
C GLY A 92 -5.21 -3.65 -13.68
N MET A 93 -5.87 -3.75 -12.51
CA MET A 93 -5.81 -2.77 -11.44
C MET A 93 -4.44 -2.69 -10.78
N LYS A 94 -3.93 -1.46 -10.69
CA LYS A 94 -2.67 -1.10 -10.03
C LYS A 94 -2.89 0.19 -9.27
N TYR A 95 -2.39 0.26 -8.04
CA TYR A 95 -2.61 1.43 -7.18
C TYR A 95 -1.53 1.53 -6.09
N PHE A 96 -1.47 2.70 -5.47
CA PHE A 96 -0.66 2.93 -4.28
C PHE A 96 -1.48 2.53 -3.05
N ALA A 97 -1.17 1.38 -2.47
CA ALA A 97 -1.80 0.88 -1.25
C ALA A 97 -1.15 1.53 -0.02
N ILE A 98 -1.94 2.20 0.82
CA ILE A 98 -1.46 2.83 2.04
C ILE A 98 -1.84 1.99 3.25
N PHE A 99 -0.85 1.54 4.01
CA PHE A 99 -1.04 0.72 5.20
C PHE A 99 -0.56 1.44 6.46
N ASP A 100 -1.18 1.11 7.59
CA ASP A 100 -0.76 1.55 8.92
C ASP A 100 0.36 0.64 9.44
N ASN A 101 1.51 1.23 9.79
CA ASN A 101 2.67 0.49 10.29
C ASN A 101 2.39 -0.24 11.61
N SER A 102 1.46 0.25 12.43
CA SER A 102 1.08 -0.39 13.70
C SER A 102 0.37 -1.74 13.50
N LYS A 103 -0.13 -2.01 12.29
CA LYS A 103 -0.83 -3.25 11.93
C LYS A 103 0.03 -4.22 11.09
N ARG A 104 1.30 -3.88 10.87
CA ARG A 104 2.22 -4.76 10.14
C ARG A 104 2.54 -6.01 10.98
N GLN A 105 2.35 -7.18 10.38
CA GLN A 105 2.79 -8.47 10.94
C GLN A 105 4.15 -8.83 10.34
N ASN A 106 5.08 -9.26 11.19
CA ASN A 106 6.36 -9.79 10.74
C ASN A 106 6.25 -11.31 10.55
N GLU A 107 7.19 -11.90 9.82
CA GLU A 107 7.40 -13.36 9.85
C GLU A 107 7.44 -13.84 11.30
N SER A 108 6.55 -14.76 11.65
CA SER A 108 6.70 -15.59 12.84
C SER A 108 7.91 -16.49 12.60
N ASP A 109 9.02 -16.26 13.31
CA ASP A 109 10.21 -17.13 13.32
C ASP A 109 9.87 -18.60 13.63
#